data_AF-A0A520BEH6-F1
#
_entry.id   AF-A0A520BEH6-F1
#
_cell.length_a   1.000
_cell.length_b   1.000
_cell.length_c   1.000
_cell.angle_alpha   90.00
_cell.angle_beta   90.00
_cell.angle_gamma   90.00
#
_symmetry.space_group_name_H-M   'P 1'
#
loop_
_entity.id
_entity.type
_entity.pdbx_description
1 polymer ?
#
loop_
_entity_poly.entity_id
_entity_poly.type
_entity_poly.pdbx_seq_one_letter_code
_entity_poly.pdbx_strand_id
1 'polypeptide(L)'
;MVIVGDVEKTAILPKLDFLKKWAAKPVVLPKAPVAKKIDKTRIYLIDKDKAAQSEIRIGYLTDLPYDATGEYYKAGLANYILGGAFNSRINMNLREDKGWTYGARSSFGSTKTPGPFTASAGVKAAATDSSVV
;
A
#
# COMPACT_ATOMS: atom_id res chain seq x y z
N MET A 1 -0.90 -23.07 0.84
CA MET A 1 -0.65 -23.49 2.24
C MET A 1 0.83 -23.28 2.52
N VAL A 2 1.17 -22.69 3.66
CA VAL A 2 2.56 -22.45 4.09
C VAL A 2 2.65 -22.91 5.55
N ILE A 3 3.70 -23.65 5.89
CA ILE A 3 3.98 -24.13 7.25
C ILE A 3 5.36 -23.60 7.64
N VAL A 4 5.43 -22.90 8.77
CA VAL A 4 6.66 -22.29 9.30
C VAL A 4 6.78 -22.66 10.77
N GLY A 5 7.91 -23.22 11.18
CA GLY A 5 8.19 -23.62 12.54
C GLY A 5 9.40 -24.55 12.62
N ASP A 6 9.79 -24.89 13.84
CA ASP A 6 10.82 -25.90 14.11
C ASP A 6 10.23 -27.31 13.91
N VAL A 7 10.13 -27.72 12.65
CA VAL A 7 9.54 -29.00 12.26
C VAL A 7 10.26 -29.58 11.06
N GLU A 8 10.48 -30.90 11.12
CA GLU A 8 11.04 -31.63 9.99
C GLU A 8 10.00 -31.88 8.91
N LYS A 9 10.38 -31.69 7.65
CA LYS A 9 9.50 -31.90 6.48
C LYS A 9 8.91 -33.32 6.48
N THR A 10 9.71 -34.30 6.85
CA THR A 10 9.32 -35.73 6.91
C THR A 10 8.27 -36.00 7.97
N ALA A 11 8.23 -35.24 9.07
CA ALA A 11 7.22 -35.36 10.11
C ALA A 11 5.89 -34.69 9.74
N ILE A 12 5.92 -33.70 8.84
CA ILE A 12 4.75 -32.90 8.46
C ILE A 12 4.03 -33.47 7.24
N LEU A 13 4.75 -33.92 6.21
CA LEU A 13 4.12 -34.40 4.96
C LEU A 13 3.03 -35.46 5.18
N PRO A 14 3.21 -36.50 6.02
CA PRO A 14 2.17 -37.49 6.27
C PRO A 14 0.90 -36.90 6.92
N LYS A 15 1.05 -35.86 7.75
CA LYS A 15 -0.09 -35.18 8.40
C LYS A 15 -0.94 -34.39 7.42
N LEU A 16 -0.42 -34.13 6.22
CA LEU A 16 -1.11 -33.42 5.15
C LEU A 16 -1.82 -34.35 4.17
N ASP A 17 -1.77 -35.68 4.38
CA ASP A 17 -2.35 -36.66 3.48
C ASP A 17 -3.87 -36.51 3.29
N PHE A 18 -4.55 -35.84 4.21
CA PHE A 18 -5.97 -35.47 4.01
C PHE A 18 -6.19 -34.62 2.75
N LEU A 19 -5.19 -33.82 2.33
CA LEU A 19 -5.25 -33.04 1.10
C LEU A 19 -5.26 -33.90 -0.16
N LYS A 20 -4.76 -35.14 -0.11
CA LYS A 20 -4.87 -36.10 -1.23
C LYS A 20 -6.32 -36.45 -1.54
N LYS A 21 -7.22 -36.33 -0.55
CA LYS A 21 -8.66 -36.55 -0.71
C LYS A 21 -9.41 -35.31 -1.21
N TRP A 22 -8.71 -34.18 -1.36
CA TRP A 22 -9.33 -32.95 -1.88
C TRP A 22 -9.66 -33.13 -3.35
N ALA A 23 -10.95 -33.22 -3.68
CA ALA A 23 -11.41 -33.35 -5.06
C ALA A 23 -11.14 -32.06 -5.86
N ALA A 24 -10.42 -32.18 -6.98
CA ALA A 24 -10.23 -31.08 -7.90
C ALA A 24 -11.58 -30.63 -8.48
N LYS A 25 -11.82 -29.33 -8.46
CA LYS A 25 -12.98 -28.71 -9.11
C LYS A 25 -12.47 -27.68 -10.12
N PRO A 26 -13.02 -27.63 -11.34
CA PRO A 26 -12.70 -26.56 -12.27
C PRO A 26 -13.07 -25.22 -11.63
N VAL A 27 -12.09 -24.32 -11.51
CA VAL A 27 -12.31 -22.96 -11.04
C VAL A 27 -11.89 -22.03 -12.17
N VAL A 28 -12.85 -21.25 -12.67
CA VAL A 28 -12.57 -20.16 -13.60
C VAL A 28 -12.46 -18.89 -12.77
N LEU A 29 -11.25 -18.31 -12.73
CA LEU A 29 -11.06 -17.03 -12.09
C LEU A 29 -11.53 -15.92 -13.04
N PRO A 30 -12.41 -14.99 -12.59
CA PRO A 30 -12.81 -13.88 -13.42
C PRO A 30 -11.60 -13.00 -13.73
N LYS A 31 -11.53 -12.51 -14.98
CA LYS A 31 -10.50 -11.53 -15.35
C LYS A 31 -10.76 -10.25 -14.56
N ALA A 32 -9.75 -9.75 -13.86
CA ALA A 32 -9.87 -8.49 -13.15
C ALA A 32 -10.21 -7.37 -14.16
N PRO A 33 -11.17 -6.48 -13.83
CA PRO A 33 -11.45 -5.34 -14.67
C PRO A 33 -10.21 -4.46 -14.77
N VAL A 34 -9.88 -4.00 -15.97
CA VAL A 34 -8.83 -3.02 -16.17
C VAL A 34 -9.34 -1.70 -15.60
N ALA A 35 -8.58 -1.12 -14.68
CA ALA A 35 -8.95 0.16 -14.12
C ALA A 35 -8.93 1.24 -15.21
N LYS A 36 -9.95 2.09 -15.21
CA LYS A 36 -10.00 3.22 -16.14
C LYS A 36 -8.91 4.23 -15.79
N LYS A 37 -8.16 4.68 -16.80
CA LYS A 37 -7.26 5.82 -16.63
C LYS A 37 -8.07 7.04 -16.21
N ILE A 38 -7.50 7.83 -15.31
CA ILE A 38 -8.10 9.08 -14.85
C ILE A 38 -7.48 10.20 -15.70
N ASP A 39 -8.32 10.95 -16.42
CA ASP A 39 -7.82 11.98 -17.34
C ASP A 39 -7.35 13.26 -16.64
N LYS A 40 -7.87 13.53 -15.43
CA LYS A 40 -7.59 14.74 -14.64
C LYS A 40 -7.58 14.45 -13.15
N THR A 41 -6.71 15.14 -12.41
CA THR A 41 -6.71 15.12 -10.94
C THR A 41 -8.07 15.52 -10.41
N ARG A 42 -8.59 14.74 -9.45
CA ARG A 42 -9.83 15.06 -8.73
C ARG A 42 -9.49 15.35 -7.29
N ILE A 43 -10.05 16.45 -6.77
CA ILE A 43 -9.87 16.86 -5.38
C ILE A 43 -11.24 16.80 -4.72
N TYR A 44 -11.32 16.09 -3.61
CA TYR A 44 -12.51 16.06 -2.76
C TYR A 44 -12.15 16.74 -1.44
N LEU A 45 -12.90 17.77 -1.09
CA LEU A 45 -12.86 18.40 0.22
C LEU A 45 -14.17 18.06 0.94
N ILE A 46 -14.06 17.40 2.08
CA ILE A 46 -15.20 17.06 2.93
C ILE A 46 -14.99 17.79 4.24
N ASP A 47 -15.82 18.81 4.47
CA ASP A 47 -15.81 19.51 5.74
C ASP A 47 -16.48 18.65 6.81
N LYS A 48 -15.83 18.58 7.97
CA LYS A 48 -16.32 17.84 9.13
C LYS A 48 -16.10 18.71 10.36
N ASP A 49 -17.20 19.28 10.85
CA ASP A 49 -17.17 20.12 12.03
C ASP A 49 -16.53 19.39 13.22
N LYS A 50 -15.70 20.13 13.97
CA LYS A 50 -14.96 19.66 15.16
C LYS A 50 -14.07 18.42 14.91
N ALA A 51 -13.62 18.19 13.67
CA ALA A 51 -12.60 17.19 13.41
C ALA A 51 -11.30 17.54 14.16
N ALA A 52 -10.68 16.54 14.79
CA ALA A 52 -9.45 16.76 15.56
C ALA A 52 -8.24 17.11 14.67
N GLN A 53 -8.27 16.68 13.41
CA GLN A 53 -7.22 16.89 12.41
C GLN A 53 -7.79 16.76 11.00
N SER A 54 -7.03 17.20 10.01
CA SER A 54 -7.34 16.97 8.60
C SER A 54 -6.70 15.67 8.12
N GLU A 55 -7.48 14.82 7.47
CA GLU A 55 -7.01 13.56 6.91
C GLU A 55 -6.76 13.71 5.42
N ILE A 56 -5.49 13.65 5.02
CA ILE A 56 -5.08 13.75 3.62
C ILE A 56 -4.85 12.36 3.06
N ARG A 57 -5.46 12.08 1.89
CA ARG A 57 -5.28 10.85 1.12
C ARG A 57 -5.03 11.22 -0.34
N ILE A 58 -3.86 10.86 -0.85
CA ILE A 58 -3.44 11.11 -2.23
C ILE A 58 -3.08 9.77 -2.86
N GLY A 59 -3.40 9.59 -4.14
CA GLY A 59 -2.96 8.42 -4.87
C GLY A 59 -3.37 8.43 -6.33
N TYR A 60 -2.76 7.52 -7.08
CA TYR A 60 -3.09 7.25 -8.47
C TYR A 60 -2.86 5.76 -8.75
N LEU A 61 -3.52 5.22 -9.77
CA LEU A 61 -3.29 3.86 -10.20
C LEU A 61 -2.05 3.80 -11.07
N THR A 62 -1.14 2.89 -10.74
CA THR A 62 0.05 2.62 -11.54
C THR A 62 -0.25 1.53 -12.56
N ASP A 63 0.59 1.45 -13.58
CA ASP A 63 0.59 0.32 -14.53
C ASP A 63 1.57 -0.79 -14.07
N LEU A 64 2.00 -0.78 -12.80
CA LEU A 64 3.02 -1.68 -12.24
C LEU A 64 2.38 -2.90 -11.54
N PRO A 65 2.34 -4.10 -12.14
CA PRO A 65 2.10 -5.32 -11.37
C PRO A 65 3.29 -5.63 -10.47
N TYR A 66 3.07 -6.44 -9.44
CA TYR A 66 4.14 -6.95 -8.57
C TYR A 66 5.18 -7.71 -9.40
N ASP A 67 6.43 -7.31 -9.22
CA ASP A 67 7.61 -8.05 -9.63
C ASP A 67 8.61 -8.07 -8.47
N ALA A 68 9.42 -9.12 -8.39
CA ALA A 68 10.38 -9.28 -7.30
C ALA A 68 11.69 -8.52 -7.55
N THR A 69 12.00 -8.16 -8.80
CA THR A 69 13.32 -7.66 -9.22
C THR A 69 13.26 -6.57 -10.29
N GLY A 70 12.07 -6.16 -10.72
CA GLY A 70 11.83 -5.22 -11.81
C GLY A 70 11.40 -3.83 -11.32
N GLU A 71 10.46 -3.22 -12.04
CA GLU A 71 10.04 -1.84 -11.82
C GLU A 71 9.24 -1.66 -10.53
N TYR A 72 8.43 -2.66 -10.15
CA TYR A 72 7.74 -2.61 -8.86
C TYR A 72 8.73 -2.63 -7.69
N TYR A 73 9.74 -3.49 -7.76
CA TYR A 73 10.82 -3.52 -6.76
C TYR A 73 11.55 -2.17 -6.68
N LYS A 74 11.94 -1.59 -7.82
CA LYS A 74 12.59 -0.26 -7.88
C LYS A 74 11.70 0.85 -7.34
N ALA A 75 10.40 0.83 -7.64
CA ALA A 75 9.43 1.79 -7.09
C ALA A 75 9.36 1.69 -5.55
N GLY A 76 9.43 0.47 -5.01
CA GLY A 76 9.58 0.23 -3.58
C GLY A 76 10.83 0.88 -2.98
N LEU A 77 11.99 0.74 -3.63
CA LEU A 77 13.24 1.38 -3.21
C LEU A 77 13.15 2.91 -3.23
N ALA A 78 12.60 3.49 -4.31
CA ALA A 78 12.37 4.93 -4.39
C ALA A 78 11.41 5.42 -3.28
N ASN A 79 10.35 4.64 -3.02
CA ASN A 79 9.37 4.96 -2.00
C ASN A 79 9.95 4.91 -0.57
N TYR A 80 10.93 4.05 -0.30
CA TYR A 80 11.59 3.99 1.00
C TYR A 80 12.12 5.37 1.42
N ILE A 81 12.80 6.06 0.50
CA ILE A 81 13.33 7.42 0.71
C ILE A 81 12.19 8.45 0.76
N LEU A 82 11.15 8.29 -0.06
CA LEU A 82 10.04 9.24 -0.14
C LEU A 82 9.18 9.25 1.14
N GLY A 83 8.67 8.09 1.54
CA GLY A 83 7.67 7.94 2.61
C GLY A 83 7.54 6.55 3.22
N GLY A 84 8.47 5.63 2.93
CA GLY A 84 8.45 4.25 3.41
C GLY A 84 9.24 4.00 4.70
N ALA A 85 9.91 5.02 5.23
CA ALA A 85 10.74 4.96 6.43
C ALA A 85 10.44 6.13 7.38
N PHE A 86 10.85 6.01 8.65
CA PHE A 86 10.67 7.08 9.62
C PHE A 86 11.47 8.34 9.27
N ASN A 87 12.69 8.18 8.75
CA ASN A 87 13.53 9.28 8.26
C ASN A 87 13.30 9.61 6.77
N SER A 88 12.14 9.25 6.23
CA SER A 88 11.78 9.55 4.84
C SER A 88 11.51 11.04 4.63
N ARG A 89 11.60 11.51 3.38
CA ARG A 89 11.50 12.94 3.04
C ARG A 89 10.19 13.57 3.52
N ILE A 90 9.04 12.92 3.28
CA ILE A 90 7.74 13.49 3.68
C ILE A 90 7.60 13.50 5.21
N ASN A 91 8.15 12.49 5.90
CA ASN A 91 8.07 12.43 7.35
C ASN A 91 9.03 13.44 7.99
N MET A 92 10.26 13.56 7.51
CA MET A 92 11.21 14.59 7.96
C MET A 92 10.64 16.00 7.78
N ASN A 93 9.99 16.29 6.65
CA ASN A 93 9.39 17.60 6.40
C ASN A 93 8.17 17.85 7.30
N LEU A 94 7.15 16.98 7.24
CA LEU A 94 5.88 17.26 7.91
C LEU A 94 5.92 17.00 9.42
N ARG A 95 6.69 16.00 9.88
CA ARG A 95 6.79 15.60 11.29
C ARG A 95 7.94 16.33 11.99
N GLU A 96 9.17 16.16 11.52
CA GLU A 96 10.35 16.63 12.26
C GLU A 96 10.54 18.14 12.15
N ASP A 97 10.51 18.67 10.93
CA ASP A 97 10.76 20.09 10.68
C ASP A 97 9.54 20.93 11.09
N LYS A 98 8.35 20.58 10.60
CA LYS A 98 7.14 21.41 10.77
C LYS A 98 6.28 21.03 11.98
N GLY A 99 6.38 19.81 12.50
CA GLY A 99 5.52 19.34 13.60
C GLY A 99 4.03 19.38 13.28
N TRP A 100 3.65 19.16 12.03
CA TRP A 100 2.26 19.23 11.55
C TRP A 100 1.52 17.89 11.63
N THR A 101 2.26 16.78 11.64
CA THR A 101 1.69 15.43 11.70
C THR A 101 2.38 14.60 12.76
N TYR A 102 1.69 13.57 13.27
CA TYR A 102 2.33 12.48 13.98
C TYR A 102 3.19 11.62 13.06
N GLY A 103 2.78 11.47 11.79
CA GLY A 103 3.52 10.75 10.77
C GLY A 103 2.88 10.83 9.39
N ALA A 104 3.73 10.91 8.37
CA ALA A 104 3.35 10.84 6.97
C ALA A 104 3.98 9.62 6.30
N ARG A 105 3.23 8.95 5.43
CA ARG A 105 3.69 7.73 4.75
C ARG A 105 3.23 7.66 3.30
N SER A 106 4.00 6.96 2.49
CA SER A 106 3.63 6.58 1.13
C SER A 106 3.98 5.14 0.82
N SER A 107 3.29 4.54 -0.14
CA SER A 107 3.53 3.17 -0.58
C SER A 107 3.01 2.89 -1.99
N PHE A 108 3.62 1.89 -2.62
CA PHE A 108 3.07 1.18 -3.77
C PHE A 108 2.42 -0.12 -3.28
N GLY A 109 1.24 -0.45 -3.79
CA GLY A 109 0.48 -1.63 -3.37
C GLY A 109 -0.01 -2.47 -4.54
N SER A 110 0.90 -3.22 -5.18
CA SER A 110 0.56 -4.04 -6.35
C SER A 110 0.55 -5.53 -6.03
N THR A 111 -0.16 -6.29 -6.88
CA THR A 111 -0.27 -7.75 -6.82
C THR A 111 0.05 -8.33 -8.19
N LYS A 112 -0.46 -9.53 -8.54
CA LYS A 112 -0.48 -9.99 -9.93
C LYS A 112 -1.20 -9.02 -10.89
N THR A 113 -1.97 -8.08 -10.34
CA THR A 113 -2.57 -6.96 -11.06
C THR A 113 -1.94 -5.63 -10.61
N PRO A 114 -1.82 -4.64 -11.52
CA PRO A 114 -1.35 -3.32 -11.15
C PRO A 114 -2.17 -2.68 -10.02
N GLY A 115 -1.49 -1.97 -9.14
CA GLY A 115 -2.08 -1.36 -7.95
C GLY A 115 -1.75 0.12 -7.82
N PRO A 116 -2.25 0.78 -6.77
CA PRO A 116 -2.04 2.20 -6.58
C PRO A 116 -0.68 2.54 -5.97
N PHE A 117 -0.22 3.74 -6.26
CA PHE A 117 0.62 4.51 -5.36
C PHE A 117 -0.29 5.33 -4.44
N THR A 118 0.04 5.41 -3.16
CA THR A 118 -0.69 6.24 -2.20
C THR A 118 0.25 6.98 -1.26
N ALA A 119 -0.18 8.17 -0.81
CA ALA A 119 0.43 8.92 0.28
C ALA A 119 -0.67 9.39 1.25
N SER A 120 -0.37 9.42 2.54
CA SER A 120 -1.33 9.79 3.57
C SER A 120 -0.68 10.40 4.79
N ALA A 121 -1.41 11.34 5.42
CA ALA A 121 -1.07 11.92 6.70
C ALA A 121 -2.35 12.44 7.38
N GLY A 122 -2.38 12.37 8.70
CA GLY A 122 -3.25 13.21 9.53
C GLY A 122 -2.48 14.45 9.93
N VAL A 123 -2.98 15.64 9.62
CA VAL A 123 -2.26 16.91 9.84
C VAL A 123 -3.09 17.89 10.66
N LYS A 124 -2.43 18.80 11.37
CA LYS A 124 -3.10 19.92 12.05
C LYS A 124 -4.04 20.65 11.09
N ALA A 125 -5.26 20.94 11.53
CA ALA A 125 -6.28 21.57 10.70
C ALA A 125 -5.79 22.90 10.06
N ALA A 126 -5.05 23.71 10.81
CA ALA A 126 -4.46 24.96 10.34
C ALA A 126 -3.36 24.79 9.26
N ALA A 127 -2.88 23.57 9.01
CA ALA A 127 -1.84 23.26 8.03
C ALA A 127 -2.35 22.40 6.86
N THR A 128 -3.67 22.26 6.69
CA THR A 128 -4.27 21.35 5.70
C THR A 128 -3.80 21.62 4.28
N ASP A 129 -3.84 22.88 3.86
CA ASP A 129 -3.43 23.34 2.54
C ASP A 129 -1.91 23.27 2.39
N SER A 130 -1.18 23.75 3.39
CA SER A 130 0.28 23.84 3.36
C SER A 130 0.96 22.46 3.38
N SER A 131 0.25 21.42 3.84
CA SER A 131 0.75 20.04 3.88
C SER A 131 0.82 19.34 2.51
N VAL A 132 0.22 19.93 1.46
CA VAL A 132 0.21 19.36 0.10
C VAL A 132 1.07 20.14 -0.91
N VAL A 133 1.95 21.01 -0.41
CA VAL A 133 2.85 21.88 -1.22
C VAL A 133 4.31 21.46 -1.07
#